data_AF-A0A1V2NWQ8-F1
#
_entry.id   AF-A0A1V2NWQ8-F1
#
_cell.length_a   1.000
_cell.length_b   1.000
_cell.length_c   1.000
_cell.angle_alpha   90.00
_cell.angle_beta   90.00
_cell.angle_gamma   90.00
#
_symmetry.space_group_name_H-M   'P 1'
#
loop_
_entity.id
_entity.type
_entity.pdbx_description
1 polymer ?
#
loop_
_entity_poly.entity_id
_entity_poly.type
_entity_poly.pdbx_seq_one_letter_code
_entity_poly.pdbx_strand_id
1 'polypeptide(L)'
;MRAVLVVAGVLAFLATGCDADDGPDPVPVVAPSTAASAQPRTTTAAPRPTATPTKPAPVRLTVTQARVRYLAVTRPYNVALERFEKAANSGASVKTLKSRARAVAAANLAESRQLSAIAWPAVVDRKMKALARANAAARPHWLKIAASGSLNEMATHLRRATGGTSPAAEIRRQLGLPKYNEDDYS
;
A
#
# COMPACT_ATOMS: atom_id res chain seq x y z
N MET A 1 -9.45 -8.76 18.06
CA MET A 1 -10.60 -8.38 17.21
C MET A 1 -10.34 -6.92 16.92
N ARG A 2 -10.48 -6.43 15.67
CA ARG A 2 -10.32 -4.98 15.42
C ARG A 2 -11.39 -4.27 16.25
N ALA A 3 -11.00 -3.71 17.40
CA ALA A 3 -11.90 -2.96 18.25
C ALA A 3 -12.38 -1.78 17.40
N VAL A 4 -13.65 -1.86 17.00
CA VAL A 4 -14.34 -0.80 16.31
C VAL A 4 -14.31 0.39 17.26
N LEU A 5 -13.54 1.40 16.89
CA LEU A 5 -13.61 2.72 17.53
C LEU A 5 -15.03 3.23 17.35
N VAL A 6 -15.84 3.07 18.39
CA VAL A 6 -17.11 3.77 18.54
C VAL A 6 -16.78 5.21 18.92
N VAL A 7 -16.45 6.00 17.90
CA VAL A 7 -16.56 7.46 18.02
C VAL A 7 -18.03 7.78 17.80
N ALA A 8 -18.78 7.88 18.90
CA ALA A 8 -20.14 8.38 18.88
C ALA A 8 -20.12 9.80 18.30
N GLY A 9 -20.65 9.96 17.09
CA GLY A 9 -20.70 11.22 16.35
C GLY A 9 -21.90 11.18 15.42
N VAL A 10 -23.02 11.70 15.93
CA VAL A 10 -24.28 11.95 15.22
C VAL A 10 -24.05 12.93 14.07
N LEU A 11 -24.49 12.60 12.86
CA LEU A 11 -25.28 13.46 11.95
C LEU A 11 -25.32 12.89 10.51
N ALA A 12 -26.55 12.83 10.01
CA ALA A 12 -26.93 12.54 8.64
C ALA A 12 -26.32 13.52 7.63
N PHE A 13 -26.18 13.10 6.37
CA PHE A 13 -26.74 13.81 5.22
C PHE A 13 -26.65 12.94 3.95
N LEU A 14 -27.77 12.91 3.24
CA LEU A 14 -28.01 12.30 1.93
C LEU A 14 -27.25 13.04 0.83
N ALA A 15 -26.74 12.32 -0.16
CA ALA A 15 -26.55 12.84 -1.51
C ALA A 15 -26.51 11.68 -2.53
N THR A 16 -27.61 11.53 -3.25
CA THR A 16 -27.83 10.69 -4.43
C THR A 16 -27.61 11.51 -5.71
N GLY A 17 -27.18 10.85 -6.79
CA GLY A 17 -27.05 11.38 -8.16
C GLY A 17 -25.61 11.22 -8.67
N CYS A 18 -25.21 10.26 -9.51
CA CYS A 18 -25.84 9.61 -10.67
C CYS A 18 -26.13 10.61 -11.79
N ASP A 19 -25.17 10.80 -12.70
CA ASP A 19 -25.48 10.97 -14.12
C ASP A 19 -24.31 10.42 -14.95
N ALA A 20 -24.69 9.57 -15.89
CA ALA A 20 -23.88 8.92 -16.91
C ALA A 20 -24.14 9.65 -18.23
N ASP A 21 -23.13 9.79 -19.08
CA ASP A 21 -23.34 10.21 -20.47
C ASP A 21 -22.47 9.37 -21.41
N ASP A 22 -23.07 9.04 -22.55
CA ASP A 22 -22.88 7.82 -23.35
C ASP A 22 -22.51 8.19 -24.79
N GLY A 23 -21.43 7.58 -25.30
CA GLY A 23 -21.14 7.35 -26.74
C GLY A 23 -20.72 8.55 -27.62
N PRO A 24 -20.41 8.33 -28.92
CA PRO A 24 -20.04 7.09 -29.62
C PRO A 24 -18.77 7.21 -30.52
N ASP A 25 -18.02 6.10 -30.67
CA ASP A 25 -17.29 5.76 -31.93
C ASP A 25 -18.30 5.06 -32.89
N PRO A 26 -18.10 4.88 -34.22
CA PRO A 26 -16.89 5.02 -35.06
C PRO A 26 -17.13 5.63 -36.48
N VAL A 27 -16.08 5.79 -37.29
CA VAL A 27 -16.19 5.69 -38.77
C VAL A 27 -14.95 5.04 -39.38
N PRO A 28 -15.09 4.04 -40.30
CA PRO A 28 -13.99 3.47 -41.07
C PRO A 28 -13.82 4.22 -42.40
N VAL A 29 -12.58 4.56 -42.76
CA VAL A 29 -12.23 5.07 -44.10
C VAL A 29 -11.28 4.09 -44.78
N VAL A 30 -11.63 3.72 -46.01
CA VAL A 30 -10.99 2.72 -46.87
C VAL A 30 -10.18 3.39 -47.98
N ALA A 31 -9.00 2.80 -48.26
CA ALA A 31 -8.20 2.82 -49.51
C ALA A 31 -7.47 4.13 -49.93
N PRO A 32 -6.41 4.09 -50.78
CA PRO A 32 -5.92 2.95 -51.58
C PRO A 32 -4.41 2.62 -51.48
N SER A 33 -4.09 1.42 -51.95
CA SER A 33 -2.75 0.93 -52.32
C SER A 33 -2.08 1.83 -53.35
N THR A 34 -0.85 2.24 -53.08
CA THR A 34 0.09 2.75 -54.09
C THR A 34 1.35 1.90 -54.04
N ALA A 35 1.61 1.17 -55.13
CA ALA A 35 2.85 0.47 -55.37
C ALA A 35 3.96 1.49 -55.67
N ALA A 36 5.10 1.38 -54.99
CA ALA A 36 6.29 2.15 -55.34
C ALA A 36 7.55 1.28 -55.21
N SER A 37 8.34 1.37 -56.29
CA SER A 37 9.52 0.62 -56.69
C SER A 37 10.54 0.23 -55.61
N ALA A 38 11.02 -1.01 -55.74
CA ALA A 38 12.21 -1.50 -55.06
C ALA A 38 13.47 -0.80 -55.61
N GLN A 39 14.26 -0.25 -54.70
CA GLN A 39 15.59 0.30 -54.98
C GLN A 39 16.61 -0.52 -54.17
N PRO A 40 17.70 -1.01 -54.78
CA PRO A 40 18.66 -1.86 -54.07
C PRO A 40 19.47 -1.00 -53.10
N ARG A 41 19.24 -1.19 -51.80
CA ARG A 41 20.08 -0.60 -50.75
C ARG A 41 21.23 -1.55 -50.45
N THR A 42 22.44 -1.08 -50.73
CA THR A 42 23.69 -1.65 -50.22
C THR A 42 23.63 -1.81 -48.70
N THR A 43 23.65 -3.05 -48.25
CA THR A 43 23.66 -3.44 -46.83
C THR A 43 25.00 -3.08 -46.19
N THR A 44 25.07 -1.89 -45.60
CA THR A 44 26.09 -1.60 -44.59
C THR A 44 25.73 -2.39 -43.34
N ALA A 45 26.58 -3.35 -42.95
CA ALA A 45 26.40 -4.16 -41.76
C ALA A 45 26.35 -3.25 -40.52
N ALA A 46 25.19 -3.19 -39.87
CA ALA A 46 25.02 -2.47 -38.62
C ALA A 46 25.90 -3.12 -37.53
N PRO A 47 26.58 -2.32 -36.67
CA PRO A 47 27.37 -2.86 -35.57
C PRO A 47 26.48 -3.69 -34.65
N ARG A 48 26.94 -4.91 -34.33
CA ARG A 48 26.27 -5.86 -33.44
C ARG A 48 26.04 -5.19 -32.07
N PRO A 49 24.81 -5.17 -31.52
CA PRO A 49 24.56 -4.57 -30.23
C PRO A 49 25.36 -5.32 -29.15
N THR A 50 26.23 -4.59 -28.47
CA THR A 50 26.96 -5.07 -27.28
C THR A 50 25.92 -5.48 -26.24
N ALA A 51 25.96 -6.74 -25.81
CA ALA A 51 25.04 -7.24 -24.81
C ALA A 51 25.19 -6.42 -23.51
N THR A 52 24.14 -5.67 -23.15
CA THR A 52 24.10 -4.95 -21.88
C THR A 52 24.19 -5.96 -20.74
N PRO A 53 25.09 -5.78 -19.75
CA PRO A 53 25.18 -6.70 -18.63
C PRO A 53 23.86 -6.71 -17.85
N THR A 54 23.14 -7.83 -17.91
CA THR A 54 21.90 -8.05 -17.17
C THR A 54 22.21 -8.22 -15.69
N LYS A 55 21.74 -7.28 -14.86
CA LYS A 55 21.83 -7.42 -13.39
C LYS A 55 21.09 -8.70 -12.96
N PRO A 56 21.73 -9.60 -12.18
CA PRO A 56 21.07 -10.81 -11.72
C PRO A 56 19.82 -10.46 -10.90
N ALA A 57 18.75 -11.21 -11.12
CA ALA A 57 17.49 -11.02 -10.42
C ALA A 57 17.68 -11.24 -8.90
N PRO A 58 16.99 -10.47 -8.05
CA PRO A 58 17.05 -10.68 -6.61
C PRO A 58 16.62 -12.11 -6.23
N VAL A 59 17.44 -12.78 -5.42
CA VAL A 59 17.12 -14.09 -4.87
C VAL A 59 15.96 -13.96 -3.89
N ARG A 60 14.90 -14.75 -4.10
CA ARG A 60 13.73 -14.77 -3.21
C ARG A 60 14.08 -15.45 -1.89
N LEU A 61 13.49 -14.94 -0.80
CA LEU A 61 13.55 -15.60 0.50
C LEU A 61 12.87 -16.97 0.47
N THR A 62 13.34 -17.89 1.30
CA THR A 62 12.56 -19.08 1.68
C THR A 62 11.38 -18.69 2.58
N VAL A 63 10.41 -19.57 2.76
CA VAL A 63 9.26 -19.30 3.66
C VAL A 63 9.73 -19.07 5.10
N THR A 64 10.70 -19.85 5.58
CA THR A 64 11.26 -19.70 6.93
C THR A 64 11.96 -18.34 7.11
N GLN A 65 12.76 -17.92 6.13
CA GLN A 65 13.39 -16.58 6.15
C GLN A 65 12.35 -15.47 6.07
N ALA A 66 11.33 -15.63 5.22
CA ALA A 66 10.25 -14.67 5.06
C ALA A 66 9.43 -14.49 6.34
N ARG A 67 9.23 -15.56 7.13
CA ARG A 67 8.58 -15.48 8.45
C ARG A 67 9.29 -14.50 9.37
N VAL A 68 10.59 -14.72 9.59
CA VAL A 68 11.43 -13.87 10.46
C VAL A 68 11.46 -12.46 9.92
N ARG A 69 11.65 -12.31 8.60
CA ARG A 69 11.74 -11.00 7.97
C ARG A 69 10.43 -10.22 8.07
N TYR A 70 9.28 -10.87 7.87
CA TYR A 70 7.97 -10.22 7.97
C TYR A 70 7.72 -9.65 9.36
N LEU A 71 8.00 -10.43 10.41
CA LEU A 71 7.85 -9.96 11.79
C LEU A 71 8.79 -8.77 12.08
N ALA A 72 10.05 -8.86 11.65
CA ALA A 72 11.02 -7.77 11.85
C ALA A 72 10.61 -6.47 11.14
N VAL A 73 10.09 -6.57 9.91
CA VAL A 73 9.66 -5.42 9.10
C VAL A 73 8.40 -4.77 9.67
N THR A 74 7.43 -5.57 10.12
CA THR A 74 6.11 -5.06 10.55
C THR A 74 6.09 -4.58 12.00
N ARG A 75 6.97 -5.10 12.86
CA ARG A 75 6.99 -4.80 14.30
C ARG A 75 7.04 -3.30 14.64
N PRO A 76 7.89 -2.46 14.02
CA PRO A 76 7.95 -1.03 14.36
C PRO A 76 6.63 -0.29 14.09
N TYR A 77 5.95 -0.63 13.00
CA TYR A 77 4.64 -0.07 12.67
C TYR A 77 3.59 -0.52 13.69
N ASN A 78 3.53 -1.83 13.99
CA ASN A 78 2.58 -2.36 14.96
C ASN A 78 2.77 -1.72 16.34
N VAL A 79 4.01 -1.61 16.86
CA VAL A 79 4.27 -0.94 18.15
C VAL A 79 3.83 0.53 18.13
N ALA A 80 4.08 1.26 17.03
CA ALA A 80 3.66 2.65 16.93
C ALA A 80 2.12 2.76 16.92
N LEU A 81 1.46 1.86 16.20
CA LEU A 81 0.00 1.79 16.10
C LEU A 81 -0.64 1.46 17.45
N GLU A 82 -0.19 0.41 18.14
CA GLU A 82 -0.70 0.04 19.47
C GLU A 82 -0.55 1.20 20.47
N ARG A 83 0.58 1.90 20.44
CA ARG A 83 0.79 3.08 21.31
C ARG A 83 -0.15 4.23 20.98
N PHE A 84 -0.49 4.42 19.71
CA PHE A 84 -1.49 5.41 19.31
C PHE A 84 -2.88 4.99 19.79
N GLU A 85 -3.26 3.73 19.55
CA GLU A 85 -4.57 3.17 19.90
C GLU A 85 -4.80 3.17 21.42
N LYS A 86 -3.82 2.72 22.21
CA LYS A 86 -3.87 2.81 23.68
C LYS A 86 -4.03 4.25 24.17
N ALA A 87 -3.28 5.20 23.59
CA ALA A 87 -3.40 6.61 23.97
C ALA A 87 -4.77 7.19 23.60
N ALA A 88 -5.32 6.81 22.45
CA ALA A 88 -6.67 7.22 22.06
C ALA A 88 -7.73 6.64 23.01
N ASN A 89 -7.62 5.35 23.33
CA ASN A 89 -8.56 4.64 24.21
C ASN A 89 -8.47 5.13 25.67
N SER A 90 -7.31 5.62 26.11
CA SER A 90 -7.13 6.21 27.44
C SER A 90 -7.46 7.71 27.51
N GLY A 91 -8.07 8.28 26.46
CA GLY A 91 -8.47 9.70 26.46
C GLY A 91 -7.30 10.69 26.45
N ALA A 92 -6.15 10.34 25.87
CA ALA A 92 -4.99 11.22 25.82
C ALA A 92 -5.29 12.54 25.07
N SER A 93 -4.53 13.59 25.41
CA SER A 93 -4.67 14.90 24.78
C SER A 93 -4.44 14.86 23.26
N VAL A 94 -5.06 15.81 22.55
CA VAL A 94 -4.83 16.05 21.11
C VAL A 94 -3.33 16.19 20.81
N LYS A 95 -2.56 16.89 21.66
CA LYS A 95 -1.10 17.03 21.50
C LYS A 95 -0.39 15.67 21.52
N THR A 96 -0.75 14.80 22.46
CA THR A 96 -0.20 13.44 22.56
C THR A 96 -0.54 12.62 21.32
N LEU A 97 -1.81 12.64 20.89
CA LEU A 97 -2.26 11.90 19.70
C LEU A 97 -1.57 12.37 18.42
N LYS A 98 -1.34 13.68 18.25
CA LYS A 98 -0.58 14.22 17.12
C LYS A 98 0.84 13.66 17.09
N SER A 99 1.52 13.65 18.24
CA SER A 99 2.88 13.09 18.34
C SER A 99 2.92 11.61 17.98
N ARG A 100 1.98 10.82 18.52
CA ARG A 100 1.87 9.38 18.21
C ARG A 100 1.54 9.13 16.74
N ALA A 101 0.64 9.90 16.14
CA ALA A 101 0.31 9.79 14.71
C ALA A 101 1.52 10.05 13.81
N ARG A 102 2.43 10.98 14.18
CA ARG A 102 3.69 11.18 13.44
C ARG A 102 4.58 9.95 13.51
N ALA A 103 4.68 9.33 14.69
CA ALA A 103 5.45 8.10 14.85
C ALA A 103 4.86 6.96 14.00
N VAL A 104 3.53 6.81 13.96
CA VAL A 104 2.86 5.85 13.08
C VAL A 104 3.16 6.15 11.61
N ALA A 105 3.03 7.41 11.17
CA ALA A 105 3.31 7.81 9.78
C ALA A 105 4.75 7.52 9.36
N ALA A 106 5.72 7.72 10.26
CA ALA A 106 7.14 7.43 10.01
C ALA A 106 7.39 5.92 9.90
N ALA A 107 6.87 5.13 10.84
CA ALA A 107 7.01 3.67 10.84
C ALA A 107 6.32 3.04 9.62
N ASN A 108 5.13 3.53 9.26
CA ASN A 108 4.38 3.10 8.09
C ASN A 108 5.14 3.35 6.77
N LEU A 109 5.82 4.50 6.65
CA LEU A 109 6.68 4.78 5.49
C LEU A 109 7.85 3.79 5.39
N ALA A 110 8.52 3.52 6.51
CA ALA A 110 9.64 2.59 6.55
C ALA A 110 9.18 1.17 6.19
N GLU A 111 8.09 0.70 6.79
CA GLU A 111 7.51 -0.61 6.55
C GLU A 111 7.07 -0.79 5.09
N SER A 112 6.28 0.14 4.54
CA SER A 112 5.80 0.05 3.15
C SER A 112 6.95 -0.01 2.14
N ARG A 113 8.03 0.75 2.36
CA ARG A 113 9.25 0.68 1.54
C ARG A 113 9.95 -0.66 1.66
N GLN A 114 10.14 -1.17 2.87
CA GLN A 114 10.79 -2.46 3.09
C GLN A 114 9.98 -3.63 2.51
N LEU A 115 8.67 -3.65 2.74
CA LEU A 115 7.77 -4.66 2.17
C LEU A 115 7.83 -4.68 0.63
N SER A 116 7.99 -3.52 -0.01
CA SER A 116 8.11 -3.43 -1.47
C SER A 116 9.47 -3.89 -2.00
N ALA A 117 10.54 -3.69 -1.23
CA ALA A 117 11.92 -3.92 -1.68
C ALA A 117 12.38 -5.39 -1.54
N ILE A 118 11.75 -6.16 -0.66
CA ILE A 118 12.15 -7.55 -0.37
C ILE A 118 11.62 -8.50 -1.46
N ALA A 119 12.48 -9.39 -1.94
CA ALA A 119 12.08 -10.48 -2.83
C ALA A 119 11.41 -11.60 -2.03
N TRP A 120 10.09 -11.53 -1.90
CA TRP A 120 9.31 -12.48 -1.11
C TRP A 120 9.11 -13.84 -1.81
N PRO A 121 8.82 -14.91 -1.06
CA PRO A 121 8.36 -16.17 -1.62
C PRO A 121 7.14 -15.96 -2.51
N ALA A 122 7.03 -16.73 -3.60
CA ALA A 122 5.95 -16.58 -4.58
C ALA A 122 4.54 -16.66 -3.95
N VAL A 123 4.37 -17.52 -2.93
CA VAL A 123 3.10 -17.73 -2.22
C VAL A 123 2.54 -16.45 -1.57
N VAL A 124 3.40 -15.51 -1.15
CA VAL A 124 3.00 -14.27 -0.46
C VAL A 124 3.33 -12.99 -1.23
N ASP A 125 4.15 -13.04 -2.29
CA ASP A 125 4.67 -11.85 -2.99
C ASP A 125 3.59 -10.84 -3.40
N ARG A 126 2.51 -11.32 -4.04
CA ARG A 126 1.39 -10.46 -4.45
C ARG A 126 0.74 -9.76 -3.26
N LYS A 127 0.61 -10.47 -2.14
CA LYS A 127 -0.02 -9.97 -0.91
C LYS A 127 0.89 -8.98 -0.17
N MET A 128 2.20 -9.22 -0.16
CA MET A 128 3.18 -8.27 0.38
C MET A 128 3.17 -6.95 -0.39
N LYS A 129 3.11 -7.01 -1.73
CA LYS A 129 2.95 -5.82 -2.58
C LYS A 129 1.62 -5.10 -2.31
N ALA A 130 0.53 -5.85 -2.11
CA ALA A 130 -0.76 -5.28 -1.76
C ALA A 130 -0.73 -4.61 -0.37
N LEU A 131 -0.12 -5.25 0.63
CA LEU A 131 0.08 -4.67 1.96
C LEU A 131 0.91 -3.40 1.90
N ALA A 132 2.03 -3.41 1.16
CA ALA A 132 2.87 -2.24 1.00
C ALA A 132 2.12 -1.06 0.39
N ARG A 133 1.30 -1.30 -0.65
CA ARG A 133 0.44 -0.27 -1.25
C ARG A 133 -0.63 0.25 -0.29
N ALA A 134 -1.31 -0.64 0.43
CA ALA A 134 -2.31 -0.26 1.41
C ALA A 134 -1.69 0.61 2.52
N ASN A 135 -0.51 0.22 3.02
CA ASN A 135 0.19 0.99 4.05
C ASN A 135 0.62 2.36 3.50
N ALA A 136 1.19 2.41 2.29
CA ALA A 136 1.54 3.68 1.64
C ALA A 136 0.32 4.60 1.44
N ALA A 137 -0.85 4.05 1.09
CA ALA A 137 -2.10 4.80 0.94
C ALA A 137 -2.66 5.30 2.29
N ALA A 138 -2.38 4.61 3.40
CA ALA A 138 -2.76 5.07 4.74
C ALA A 138 -1.90 6.23 5.24
N ARG A 139 -0.64 6.35 4.79
CA ARG A 139 0.32 7.37 5.29
C ARG A 139 -0.20 8.81 5.24
N PRO A 140 -0.78 9.32 4.13
CA PRO A 140 -1.31 10.68 4.10
C PRO A 140 -2.37 10.93 5.17
N HIS A 141 -3.16 9.91 5.54
CA HIS A 141 -4.15 10.03 6.61
C HIS A 141 -3.50 10.10 7.98
N TRP A 142 -2.45 9.33 8.26
CA TRP A 142 -1.67 9.47 9.50
C TRP A 142 -1.04 10.86 9.64
N LEU A 143 -0.56 11.45 8.54
CA LEU A 143 -0.05 12.81 8.54
C LEU A 143 -1.16 13.86 8.79
N LYS A 144 -2.37 13.64 8.27
CA LYS A 144 -3.51 14.51 8.54
C LYS A 144 -3.96 14.43 10.00
N ILE A 145 -4.00 13.23 10.60
CA ILE A 145 -4.24 13.06 12.05
C ILE A 145 -3.20 13.84 12.86
N ALA A 146 -1.92 13.76 12.46
CA ALA A 146 -0.83 14.49 13.10
C ALA A 146 -0.91 16.02 12.96
N ALA A 147 -1.68 16.51 11.98
CA ALA A 147 -1.90 17.93 11.73
C ALA A 147 -3.21 18.45 12.37
N SER A 148 -4.20 17.57 12.60
CA SER A 148 -5.54 17.90 13.09
C SER A 148 -5.54 18.81 14.32
N GLY A 149 -6.55 19.69 14.37
CA GLY A 149 -6.84 20.58 15.49
C GLY A 149 -7.79 19.98 16.52
N SER A 150 -8.56 18.94 16.14
CA SER A 150 -9.59 18.34 17.01
C SER A 150 -9.64 16.81 16.91
N LEU A 151 -10.26 16.18 17.92
CA LEU A 151 -10.51 14.73 17.92
C LEU A 151 -11.46 14.30 16.79
N ASN A 152 -12.41 15.14 16.41
CA ASN A 152 -13.36 14.83 15.33
C ASN A 152 -12.66 14.75 13.96
N GLU A 153 -11.75 15.68 13.68
CA GLU A 153 -10.90 15.63 12.48
C GLU A 153 -9.99 14.39 12.48
N MET A 154 -9.38 14.07 13.63
CA MET A 154 -8.57 12.86 13.78
C MET A 154 -9.38 11.60 13.47
N ALA A 155 -10.59 11.47 14.02
CA ALA A 155 -11.46 10.32 13.80
C ALA A 155 -11.80 10.12 12.31
N THR A 156 -12.04 11.22 11.58
CA THR A 156 -12.31 11.17 10.14
C THR A 156 -11.13 10.61 9.35
N HIS A 157 -9.91 11.04 9.66
CA HIS A 157 -8.73 10.52 9.00
C HIS A 157 -8.34 9.12 9.48
N LEU A 158 -8.61 8.79 10.73
CA LEU A 158 -8.36 7.45 11.28
C LEU A 158 -9.19 6.38 10.57
N ARG A 159 -10.49 6.63 10.32
CA ARG A 159 -11.34 5.73 9.53
C ARG A 159 -10.77 5.47 8.13
N ARG A 160 -10.18 6.48 7.50
CA ARG A 160 -9.55 6.33 6.17
C ARG A 160 -8.20 5.63 6.24
N ALA A 161 -7.45 5.79 7.33
CA ALA A 161 -6.18 5.11 7.55
C ALA A 161 -6.36 3.60 7.84
N THR A 162 -7.48 3.21 8.45
CA THR A 162 -7.71 1.83 8.93
C THR A 162 -8.81 1.06 8.18
N GLY A 163 -9.66 1.74 7.41
CA GLY A 163 -10.85 1.17 6.77
C GLY A 163 -10.62 0.24 5.58
N GLY A 164 -9.36 0.01 5.16
CA GLY A 164 -9.03 -0.89 4.06
C GLY A 164 -8.99 -2.37 4.46
N THR A 165 -9.31 -3.25 3.51
CA THR A 165 -9.06 -4.70 3.62
C THR A 165 -7.56 -4.97 3.57
N SER A 166 -6.98 -5.43 4.68
CA SER A 166 -5.56 -5.76 4.77
C SER A 166 -5.33 -7.26 4.55
N PRO A 167 -4.38 -7.66 3.68
CA PRO A 167 -4.03 -9.07 3.50
C PRO A 167 -3.16 -9.64 4.64
N ALA A 168 -2.92 -8.90 5.74
CA ALA A 168 -2.00 -9.30 6.81
C ALA A 168 -2.35 -10.66 7.45
N ALA A 169 -3.63 -10.96 7.69
CA ALA A 169 -4.05 -12.24 8.28
C ALA A 169 -3.72 -13.42 7.36
N GLU A 170 -3.95 -13.24 6.07
CA GLU A 170 -3.65 -14.22 5.03
C GLU A 170 -2.14 -14.44 4.88
N ILE A 171 -1.36 -13.35 4.88
CA ILE A 171 0.11 -13.40 4.86
C ILE A 171 0.62 -14.21 6.06
N ARG A 172 0.12 -13.93 7.27
CA ARG A 172 0.52 -14.67 8.48
C ARG A 172 0.21 -16.16 8.33
N ARG A 173 -1.00 -16.51 7.86
CA ARG A 173 -1.36 -17.91 7.62
C ARG A 173 -0.42 -18.59 6.62
N GLN A 174 -0.13 -17.96 5.49
CA GLN A 174 0.74 -18.51 4.45
C GLN A 174 2.22 -18.60 4.87
N LEU A 175 2.66 -17.80 5.84
CA LEU A 175 3.99 -17.90 6.45
C LEU A 175 4.04 -18.87 7.64
N GLY A 176 2.92 -19.51 8.00
CA GLY A 176 2.80 -20.35 9.19
C GLY A 176 3.05 -19.57 10.49
N LEU A 177 2.65 -18.30 10.53
CA LEU A 177 2.68 -17.47 11.72
C LEU A 177 1.38 -17.64 12.52
N PRO A 178 1.43 -17.51 13.87
CA PRO A 178 0.22 -17.44 14.67
C PRO A 178 -0.63 -16.23 14.25
N LYS A 179 -1.90 -16.20 14.66
CA LYS A 179 -2.74 -15.01 14.49
C LYS A 179 -2.05 -13.78 15.10
N TYR A 180 -2.36 -12.58 14.58
CA TYR A 180 -1.87 -11.35 15.18
C TYR A 180 -2.41 -11.23 16.62
N ASN A 181 -1.52 -10.92 17.55
CA ASN A 181 -1.82 -10.64 18.93
C ASN A 181 -1.30 -9.25 19.29
N GLU A 182 -2.17 -8.37 19.76
CA GLU A 182 -1.87 -6.97 20.12
C GLU A 182 -0.96 -6.89 21.35
N ASP A 183 -1.03 -7.90 22.23
CA ASP A 183 -0.19 -8.00 23.43
C ASP A 183 1.30 -8.17 23.10
N ASP A 184 1.64 -8.68 21.90
CA ASP A 184 3.02 -8.87 21.46
C ASP A 184 3.76 -7.54 21.18
N TYR A 185 3.03 -6.42 21.12
CA TYR A 185 3.53 -5.10 20.70
C TYR A 185 3.26 -4.01 21.75
N SER A 186 2.81 -4.44 22.93
CA SER A 186 2.29 -3.62 24.01
C SER A 186 3.33 -2.90 24.85
#